data_AF-A0AAJ2H6M1-F1
#
_entry.id   AF-A0AAJ2H6M1-F1
#
_cell.length_a   1.000
_cell.length_b   1.000
_cell.length_c   1.000
_cell.angle_alpha   90.00
_cell.angle_beta   90.00
_cell.angle_gamma   90.00
#
_symmetry.space_group_name_H-M   'P 1'
#
loop_
_entity.id
_entity.type
_entity.pdbx_description
1 polymer ?
#
loop_
_entity_poly.entity_id
_entity_poly.type
_entity_poly.pdbx_seq_one_letter_code
_entity_poly.pdbx_strand_id
1 'polypeptide(L)' 'MSFVHLGVHSEFSIVDSIVRIPALVQTAAQDHMPALALTDLSNLYAAVKFYKACLGKGIKPILGSEIRLCDDKGRA' A
#
# COMPACT_ATOMS: atom_id res chain seq x y z
N MET A 1 -6.60 20.00 -6.72
CA MET A 1 -7.11 18.75 -7.33
C MET A 1 -6.78 17.64 -6.34
N SER A 2 -7.76 16.83 -5.92
CA SER A 2 -7.55 15.78 -4.90
C SER A 2 -7.16 14.47 -5.58
N PHE A 3 -6.10 13.81 -5.08
CA PHE A 3 -5.58 12.56 -5.62
C PHE A 3 -5.20 11.61 -4.47
N VAL A 4 -5.37 10.31 -4.70
CA VAL A 4 -5.05 9.23 -3.74
C VAL A 4 -4.43 8.07 -4.50
N HIS A 5 -3.27 7.59 -4.05
CA HIS A 5 -2.70 6.36 -4.57
C HIS A 5 -3.45 5.13 -4.06
N LEU A 6 -4.00 4.35 -4.98
CA LEU A 6 -4.72 3.10 -4.70
C LEU A 6 -3.91 1.82 -4.98
N GLY A 7 -2.78 1.94 -5.68
CA GLY A 7 -1.86 0.84 -5.97
C GLY A 7 -0.46 1.19 -5.49
N VAL A 8 -0.08 0.72 -4.31
CA VAL A 8 1.24 0.99 -3.71
C VAL A 8 1.77 -0.29 -3.09
N HIS A 9 2.98 -0.66 -3.49
CA HIS A 9 3.72 -1.80 -2.94
C HIS A 9 4.73 -1.26 -1.92
N SER A 10 4.75 -1.83 -0.73
CA SER A 10 5.72 -1.51 0.33
C SER A 10 6.93 -2.43 0.29
N GLU A 11 7.85 -2.26 1.25
CA GLU A 11 8.99 -3.15 1.46
C GLU A 11 8.58 -4.62 1.75
N PHE A 12 7.29 -4.89 1.98
CA PHE A 12 6.73 -6.22 2.17
C PHE A 12 6.26 -6.89 0.87
N SER A 13 6.30 -6.17 -0.25
CA SER A 13 6.31 -6.78 -1.58
C SER A 13 7.76 -7.14 -1.93
N ILE A 14 8.20 -8.26 -1.37
CA ILE A 14 9.62 -8.69 -1.27
C ILE A 14 10.36 -8.64 -2.62
N VAL A 15 9.66 -8.88 -3.73
CA VAL A 15 10.27 -9.04 -5.06
C VAL A 15 10.27 -7.73 -5.85
N ASP A 16 9.34 -6.81 -5.62
CA ASP A 16 9.06 -5.72 -6.56
C ASP A 16 9.02 -4.30 -5.94
N SER A 17 9.26 -4.16 -4.62
CA SER A 17 9.31 -2.83 -4.00
C SER A 17 10.32 -2.72 -2.86
N ILE A 18 10.82 -1.49 -2.71
CA ILE A 18 11.74 -1.05 -1.64
C ILE A 18 11.16 0.08 -0.79
N VAL A 19 9.89 0.46 -1.03
CA VAL A 19 9.25 1.63 -0.43
C VAL A 19 8.95 1.38 1.05
N ARG A 20 9.57 2.16 1.93
CA ARG A 20 9.37 2.00 3.38
C ARG A 20 8.10 2.66 3.90
N ILE A 21 7.27 1.94 4.65
CA ILE A 21 6.00 2.45 5.20
C ILE A 21 6.11 3.82 5.91
N PRO A 22 7.06 4.05 6.83
CA PRO A 22 7.13 5.35 7.51
C PRO A 22 7.40 6.52 6.55
N ALA A 23 8.26 6.32 5.55
CA ALA A 23 8.58 7.33 4.55
C ALA A 23 7.41 7.55 3.59
N LEU A 24 6.74 6.47 3.17
CA LEU A 24 5.54 6.52 2.35
C LEU A 24 4.43 7.35 3.01
N VAL A 25 4.10 7.02 4.26
CA VAL A 25 3.03 7.73 5.01
C VAL A 25 3.42 9.18 5.31
N GLN A 26 4.69 9.45 5.60
CA GLN A 26 5.18 10.82 5.81
C GLN A 26 5.05 11.67 4.53
N THR A 27 5.36 11.09 3.37
CA THR A 27 5.23 11.78 2.08
C THR A 27 3.76 12.04 1.76
N ALA A 28 2.90 11.04 1.92
CA ALA A 28 1.46 11.21 1.72
C ALA A 28 0.85 12.30 2.64
N ALA A 29 1.36 12.44 3.87
CA ALA A 29 0.95 13.51 4.78
C ALA A 29 1.39 14.90 4.31
N GLN A 30 2.62 15.02 3.77
CA GLN A 30 3.16 16.26 3.20
C GLN A 30 2.38 16.69 1.95
N ASP A 31 1.95 15.72 1.15
CA ASP A 31 1.13 15.94 -0.04
C ASP A 31 -0.35 16.16 0.29
N HIS A 32 -0.71 16.22 1.58
CA HIS A 32 -2.08 16.41 2.06
C HIS A 32 -3.07 15.37 1.49
N MET A 33 -2.62 14.13 1.28
CA MET A 33 -3.49 13.05 0.80
C MET A 33 -4.46 12.63 1.90
N PRO A 34 -5.79 12.63 1.65
CA PRO A 34 -6.79 12.27 2.66
C PRO A 34 -6.82 10.77 2.96
N ALA A 35 -6.34 9.95 2.02
CA ALA A 35 -6.29 8.51 2.13
C ALA A 35 -5.04 7.97 1.42
N LEU A 36 -4.65 6.74 1.75
CA LEU A 36 -3.55 6.04 1.11
C LEU A 36 -3.82 4.55 1.12
N ALA A 37 -3.59 3.87 -0.01
CA ALA A 37 -3.69 2.42 -0.07
C ALA A 37 -2.34 1.71 0.12
N LEU A 38 -2.42 0.50 0.64
CA LEU A 38 -1.37 -0.51 0.58
C LEU A 38 -1.92 -1.72 -0.16
N THR A 39 -1.23 -2.16 -1.22
CA THR A 39 -1.64 -3.27 -2.09
C THR A 39 -0.46 -4.19 -2.37
N ASP A 40 0.17 -4.74 -1.32
CA ASP A 40 1.35 -5.59 -1.49
C ASP A 40 1.05 -6.84 -2.34
N LEU A 41 2.08 -7.33 -3.05
CA LEU A 41 1.97 -8.50 -3.91
C LEU A 41 1.64 -9.77 -3.11
N SER A 42 0.42 -10.27 -3.29
CA SER A 42 -0.10 -11.54 -2.74
C SER A 42 0.04 -11.67 -1.22
N ASN A 43 0.09 -10.56 -0.50
CA ASN A 43 0.20 -10.58 0.96
C ASN A 43 -0.37 -9.31 1.62
N LEU A 44 -0.52 -9.38 2.95
CA LEU A 44 -0.96 -8.28 3.83
C LEU A 44 -0.04 -8.14 5.06
N TYR A 45 1.22 -8.55 4.97
CA TYR A 45 2.12 -8.62 6.13
C TYR A 45 2.33 -7.26 6.80
N ALA A 46 2.31 -6.20 6.00
CA ALA A 46 2.49 -4.85 6.46
C ALA A 46 1.21 -4.17 7.00
N ALA A 47 0.04 -4.79 6.88
CA ALA A 47 -1.24 -4.14 7.10
C ALA A 47 -1.36 -3.44 8.47
N VAL A 48 -0.97 -4.11 9.55
CA VAL A 48 -1.04 -3.53 10.91
C VAL A 48 -0.06 -2.36 11.08
N LYS A 49 1.15 -2.48 10.54
CA LYS A 49 2.19 -1.43 10.61
C LYS A 49 1.74 -0.19 9.81
N PHE A 50 1.24 -0.40 8.60
CA PHE A 50 0.70 0.63 7.72
C PHE A 50 -0.52 1.33 8.34
N TYR A 51 -1.48 0.56 8.86
CA TYR A 51 -2.68 1.08 9.50
C TYR A 51 -2.34 2.02 10.67
N LYS A 52 -1.46 1.58 11.58
CA LYS A 52 -1.03 2.41 12.73
C LYS A 52 -0.29 3.67 12.28
N ALA A 53 0.57 3.57 11.26
CA ALA A 53 1.30 4.71 10.72
C ALA A 53 0.34 5.76 10.12
N CYS A 54 -0.64 5.34 9.33
CA CYS A 54 -1.62 6.23 8.71
C CYS A 54 -2.48 6.95 9.76
N LEU A 55 -2.99 6.23 10.76
CA LEU A 55 -3.77 6.83 11.85
C LEU A 55 -2.97 7.90 12.60
N GLY A 56 -1.68 7.65 12.86
CA GLY A 56 -0.79 8.62 13.51
C GLY A 56 -0.58 9.92 12.72
N LYS A 57 -0.97 9.96 11.44
CA LYS A 57 -0.90 11.14 10.56
C LYS A 57 -2.26 11.65 10.10
N GLY A 58 -3.36 11.08 10.60
CA GLY A 58 -4.72 11.46 10.19
C GLY A 58 -5.07 11.08 8.74
N ILE A 59 -4.35 10.12 8.15
CA ILE A 59 -4.61 9.61 6.81
C ILE A 59 -5.53 8.40 6.92
N LYS A 60 -6.56 8.31 6.07
CA LYS A 60 -7.42 7.13 6.00
C LYS A 60 -6.65 5.96 5.32
N PRO A 61 -6.35 4.87 6.03
CA PRO A 61 -5.72 3.71 5.40
C PRO A 61 -6.73 2.93 4.55
N ILE A 62 -6.31 2.48 3.37
CA ILE A 62 -7.03 1.54 2.50
C ILE A 62 -6.15 0.28 2.41
N LEU A 63 -6.71 -0.87 2.78
CA LEU A 63 -5.97 -2.14 2.79
C LEU A 63 -6.42 -3.00 1.62
N GLY A 64 -5.47 -3.51 0.86
CA GLY A 64 -5.68 -4.44 -0.24
C GLY A 64 -4.42 -5.24 -0.52
N SER A 65 -4.47 -6.07 -1.55
CA SER A 65 -3.32 -6.84 -2.04
C SER A 65 -3.43 -7.00 -3.54
N GLU A 66 -2.31 -6.92 -4.24
CA GLU A 66 -2.26 -7.27 -5.66
C GLU A 66 -2.24 -8.80 -5.80
N ILE A 67 -3.21 -9.35 -6.53
CA ILE A 67 -3.35 -10.78 -6.76
C ILE A 67 -3.10 -11.08 -8.23
N ARG A 68 -2.16 -12.00 -8.49
CA ARG A 68 -1.96 -12.58 -9.81
C ARG A 68 -2.97 -13.69 -10.01
N LEU A 69 -3.82 -13.55 -11.01
CA LEU A 69 -4.79 -14.56 -11.41
C LEU A 69 -4.19 -15.39 -12.53
N CYS A 70 -4.37 -16.70 -12.47
CA CYS A 70 -4.08 -17.58 -13.60
C CYS A 70 -5.39 -17.99 -14.26
N ASP A 71 -5.39 -18.13 -15.59
CA ASP A 71 -6.49 -18.81 -16.28
C ASP A 71 -6.46 -20.33 -15.99
N ASP A 72 -7.50 -21.05 -16.44
CA ASP A 72 -7.62 -22.51 -16.28
C ASP A 72 -6.43 -23.30 -16.88
N LYS A 73 -5.62 -22.63 -17.71
CA LYS A 73 -4.42 -23.18 -18.36
C LYS A 73 -3.12 -22.78 -17.65
N GLY A 74 -3.21 -22.12 -16.49
CA GLY A 74 -2.08 -21.72 -15.69
C GLY A 74 -1.28 -20.55 -16.25
N ARG A 75 -1.84 -19.76 -17.19
CA ARG A 75 -1.19 -18.56 -17.72
C ARG A 75 -1.58 -17.36 -16.84
N ALA A 76 -0.57 -16.63 -16.39
CA ALA A 76 -0.73 -15.34 -15.71
C ALA A 76 -0.99 -14.21 -16.71
#